data_AF-W2YM30-F1
#
_entry.id   AF-W2YM30-F1
#
_cell.length_a   1.000
_cell.length_b   1.000
_cell.length_c   1.000
_cell.angle_alpha   90.00
_cell.angle_beta   90.00
_cell.angle_gamma   90.00
#
_symmetry.space_group_name_H-M   'P 1'
#
loop_
_entity.id
_entity.type
_entity.pdbx_description
1 polymer ?
#
loop_
_entity_poly.entity_id
_entity_poly.type
_entity_poly.pdbx_seq_one_letter_code
_entity_poly.pdbx_strand_id
1 'polypeptide(L)'
;MRELIRLKPFSAKRGTTGHVWEEVAKGVSSAIQVQLNVTQVRDRLNLLKAKFKADELSSARASGVEEDLHAVNIPSHYNDLNGLVRDYIELERMYIDEMKAKKSAKTRKEEDPANSAAALINESKPRRSQRANYDTERSSSDERSSESEPESIASLASAVPSHVSTSSRSTPKRSNAFLDEVKRQAKRHKEQIELKTRELEQHQHQFEKQQAEERLRSEERIQAGNRELILQCAKVFSAATARTVKSKLPLRYSMIEGVLTPK
;
A
#
# COMPACT_ATOMS: atom_id res chain seq x y z
N MET A 1 -16.83 -20.42 -3.61
CA MET A 1 -15.60 -19.93 -2.94
C MET A 1 -15.62 -18.42 -2.67
N ARG A 2 -15.80 -17.55 -3.68
CA ARG A 2 -15.87 -16.08 -3.46
C ARG A 2 -16.93 -15.66 -2.44
N GLU A 3 -18.06 -16.37 -2.40
CA GLU A 3 -19.13 -16.20 -1.41
C GLU A 3 -18.71 -16.43 0.04
N LEU A 4 -17.76 -17.35 0.29
CA LEU A 4 -17.31 -17.69 1.64
C LEU A 4 -16.43 -16.62 2.26
N ILE A 5 -15.74 -15.85 1.42
CA ILE A 5 -14.89 -14.72 1.84
C ILE A 5 -15.78 -13.61 2.43
N ARG A 6 -17.02 -13.48 1.94
CA ARG A 6 -18.00 -12.49 2.44
C ARG A 6 -18.51 -12.81 3.84
N LEU A 7 -18.42 -14.06 4.28
CA LEU A 7 -18.99 -14.51 5.56
C LEU A 7 -18.25 -13.95 6.78
N LYS A 8 -17.02 -13.41 6.63
CA LYS A 8 -16.22 -12.78 7.70
C LYS A 8 -16.44 -13.43 9.08
N PRO A 9 -16.08 -14.70 9.28
CA PRO A 9 -16.39 -15.46 10.50
C PRO A 9 -15.86 -14.81 11.79
N PHE A 10 -14.81 -13.99 11.69
CA PHE A 10 -14.23 -13.24 12.81
C PHE A 10 -14.94 -11.91 13.10
N SER A 11 -15.74 -11.40 12.18
CA SER A 11 -16.57 -10.19 12.33
C SER A 11 -18.03 -10.52 12.66
N ALA A 12 -18.36 -11.80 12.81
CA ALA A 12 -19.68 -12.26 13.19
C ALA A 12 -20.06 -11.67 14.56
N LYS A 13 -21.31 -11.21 14.70
CA LYS A 13 -21.84 -10.69 15.98
C LYS A 13 -21.64 -11.74 17.07
N ARG A 14 -21.23 -11.31 18.27
CA ARG A 14 -20.99 -12.19 19.44
C ARG A 14 -22.16 -13.16 19.61
N GLY A 15 -21.90 -14.47 19.55
CA GLY A 15 -22.91 -15.53 19.62
C GLY A 15 -23.28 -16.19 18.28
N THR A 16 -23.03 -15.53 17.14
CA THR A 16 -23.31 -16.09 15.80
C THR A 16 -22.10 -16.73 15.13
N THR A 17 -20.91 -16.55 15.72
CA THR A 17 -19.63 -17.06 15.20
C THR A 17 -19.68 -18.54 14.88
N GLY A 18 -20.28 -19.38 15.74
CA GLY A 18 -20.40 -20.83 15.50
C GLY A 18 -21.12 -21.18 14.21
N HIS A 19 -22.27 -20.54 13.95
CA HIS A 19 -23.07 -20.75 12.75
C HIS A 19 -22.34 -20.29 11.48
N VAL A 20 -21.64 -19.14 11.54
CA VAL A 20 -20.86 -18.67 10.39
C VAL A 20 -19.73 -19.64 10.03
N TRP A 21 -19.09 -20.24 11.03
CA TRP A 21 -18.09 -21.28 10.79
C TRP A 21 -18.67 -22.56 10.21
N GLU A 22 -19.91 -22.90 10.55
CA GLU A 22 -20.64 -24.03 9.98
C GLU A 22 -20.94 -23.81 8.49
N GLU A 23 -21.36 -22.61 8.12
CA GLU A 23 -21.57 -22.23 6.72
C GLU A 23 -20.25 -22.19 5.92
N VAL A 24 -19.16 -21.75 6.56
CA VAL A 24 -17.80 -21.88 5.98
C VAL A 24 -17.43 -23.34 5.78
N ALA A 25 -17.68 -24.22 6.75
CA ALA A 25 -17.39 -25.64 6.63
C ALA A 25 -18.20 -26.28 5.49
N LYS A 26 -19.52 -26.03 5.42
CA LYS A 26 -20.39 -26.52 4.34
C LYS A 26 -19.91 -26.06 2.97
N GLY A 27 -19.56 -24.79 2.81
CA GLY A 27 -19.11 -24.29 1.51
C GLY A 27 -17.71 -24.76 1.11
N VAL A 28 -16.79 -24.91 2.07
CA VAL A 28 -15.47 -25.52 1.79
C VAL A 28 -15.64 -26.99 1.42
N SER A 29 -16.52 -27.71 2.12
CA SER A 29 -16.87 -29.09 1.80
C SER A 29 -17.49 -29.25 0.43
N SER A 30 -18.40 -28.35 0.05
CA SER A 30 -18.99 -28.33 -1.29
C SER A 30 -17.95 -28.03 -2.37
N ALA A 31 -17.00 -27.11 -2.11
CA ALA A 31 -15.98 -26.73 -3.07
C ALA A 31 -14.91 -27.81 -3.29
N ILE A 32 -14.55 -28.56 -2.25
CA ILE A 32 -13.50 -29.60 -2.30
C ILE A 32 -14.13 -31.00 -2.51
N GLN A 33 -15.46 -31.10 -2.48
CA GLN A 33 -16.23 -32.35 -2.53
C GLN A 33 -15.87 -33.33 -1.40
N VAL A 34 -15.40 -32.82 -0.26
CA VAL A 34 -15.01 -33.61 0.92
C VAL A 34 -15.78 -33.09 2.13
N GLN A 35 -16.44 -33.98 2.86
CA GLN A 35 -17.12 -33.62 4.11
C GLN A 35 -16.09 -33.23 5.17
N LEU A 36 -16.12 -31.97 5.61
CA LEU A 36 -15.21 -31.39 6.58
C LEU A 36 -16.03 -30.79 7.71
N ASN A 37 -15.62 -31.04 8.95
CA ASN A 37 -16.23 -30.42 10.11
C ASN A 37 -15.55 -29.06 10.42
N VAL A 38 -16.22 -28.23 11.22
CA VAL A 38 -15.73 -26.89 11.60
C VAL A 38 -14.34 -26.94 12.23
N THR A 39 -14.07 -27.95 13.07
CA THR A 39 -12.79 -28.11 13.76
C THR A 39 -11.66 -28.38 12.76
N GLN A 40 -11.85 -29.29 11.82
CA GLN A 40 -10.90 -29.60 10.76
C GLN A 40 -10.59 -28.39 9.89
N VAL A 41 -11.60 -27.59 9.56
CA VAL A 41 -11.42 -26.35 8.79
C VAL A 41 -10.59 -25.33 9.58
N ARG A 42 -10.84 -25.18 10.89
CA ARG A 42 -10.06 -24.30 11.76
C ARG A 42 -8.63 -24.79 11.97
N ASP A 43 -8.43 -26.08 12.18
CA ASP A 43 -7.11 -26.67 12.39
C ASP A 43 -6.26 -26.58 11.12
N ARG A 44 -6.86 -26.86 9.96
CA ARG A 44 -6.18 -26.68 8.68
C ARG A 44 -5.83 -25.21 8.43
N LEU A 45 -6.72 -24.29 8.78
CA LEU A 45 -6.46 -22.86 8.70
C LEU A 45 -5.30 -22.43 9.61
N ASN A 46 -5.26 -22.91 10.86
CA ASN A 46 -4.17 -22.62 11.79
C ASN A 46 -2.83 -23.19 11.32
N LEU A 47 -2.83 -24.42 10.81
CA LEU A 47 -1.64 -25.03 10.23
C LEU A 47 -1.12 -24.23 9.03
N LEU A 48 -2.02 -23.77 8.15
CA LEU A 48 -1.65 -22.94 7.01
C LEU A 48 -1.11 -21.58 7.44
N LYS A 49 -1.71 -20.94 8.46
CA LYS A 49 -1.19 -19.70 9.06
C LYS A 49 0.23 -19.89 9.62
N ALA A 50 0.48 -21.00 10.32
CA ALA A 50 1.79 -21.31 10.87
C ALA A 50 2.84 -21.54 9.77
N LYS A 51 2.49 -22.30 8.73
CA LYS A 51 3.37 -22.53 7.57
C LYS A 51 3.70 -21.24 6.84
N PHE A 52 2.70 -20.40 6.59
CA PHE A 52 2.93 -19.11 5.95
C PHE A 52 3.85 -18.20 6.78
N LYS A 53 3.71 -18.19 8.11
CA LYS A 53 4.62 -17.45 9.00
C LYS A 53 6.05 -18.01 8.97
N ALA A 54 6.20 -19.32 8.89
CA ALA A 54 7.51 -19.96 8.75
C ALA A 54 8.14 -19.69 7.37
N ASP A 55 7.35 -19.68 6.31
CA ASP A 55 7.79 -19.38 4.94
C ASP A 55 8.13 -17.89 4.77
N GLU A 56 7.40 -16.99 5.43
CA GLU A 56 7.70 -15.55 5.50
C GLU A 56 9.04 -15.31 6.20
N LEU A 57 9.29 -15.98 7.33
CA LEU A 57 10.58 -15.91 8.03
C LEU A 57 11.71 -16.57 7.24
N SER A 58 11.44 -17.66 6.52
CA SER A 58 12.42 -18.34 5.67
C SER A 58 12.73 -17.52 4.42
N SER A 59 11.74 -16.84 3.84
CA SER A 59 11.92 -15.91 2.72
C SER A 59 12.61 -14.63 3.14
N ALA A 60 12.32 -14.09 4.33
CA ALA A 60 13.04 -12.93 4.88
C ALA A 60 14.50 -13.27 5.21
N ARG A 61 14.78 -14.52 5.62
CA ARG A 61 16.15 -15.00 5.88
C ARG A 61 16.92 -15.38 4.61
N ALA A 62 16.20 -15.78 3.55
CA ALA A 62 16.76 -16.03 2.22
C ALA A 62 16.86 -14.75 1.36
N SER A 63 16.13 -13.69 1.70
CA SER A 63 16.19 -12.35 1.09
C SER A 63 17.40 -11.57 1.64
N GLY A 64 18.57 -12.16 1.43
CA GLY A 64 19.81 -11.43 1.33
C GLY A 64 20.46 -11.88 0.03
N VAL A 65 19.86 -11.54 -1.11
CA VAL A 65 20.42 -11.68 -2.47
C VAL A 65 19.49 -10.93 -3.44
N GLU A 66 20.07 -9.88 -4.04
CA GLU A 66 19.85 -9.30 -5.38
C GLU A 66 18.47 -9.46 -6.02
N GLU A 67 17.79 -8.33 -6.24
CA GLU A 67 16.56 -8.20 -7.01
C GLU A 67 16.79 -8.55 -8.50
N ASP A 68 16.29 -9.70 -8.94
CA ASP A 68 16.15 -10.00 -10.36
C ASP A 68 15.05 -9.11 -10.98
N LEU A 69 15.47 -8.13 -11.78
CA LEU A 69 14.69 -7.17 -12.56
C LEU A 69 13.75 -7.77 -13.63
N HIS A 70 13.46 -9.08 -13.57
CA HIS A 70 12.69 -9.81 -14.58
C HIS A 70 11.41 -10.47 -14.04
N ALA A 71 10.86 -9.99 -12.93
CA ALA A 71 9.51 -10.38 -12.53
C ALA A 71 8.48 -9.85 -13.55
N VAL A 72 8.21 -10.67 -14.56
CA VAL A 72 7.10 -10.53 -15.50
C VAL A 72 5.85 -10.21 -14.70
N ASN A 73 5.30 -9.01 -14.92
CA ASN A 73 4.02 -8.60 -14.39
C ASN A 73 2.94 -9.58 -14.90
N ILE A 74 2.67 -10.65 -14.15
CA ILE A 74 1.60 -11.60 -14.41
C ILE A 74 0.27 -10.91 -14.05
N PRO A 75 -0.59 -10.55 -15.03
CA PRO A 75 -1.82 -9.81 -14.76
C PRO A 75 -2.97 -10.68 -14.20
N SER A 76 -2.69 -11.80 -13.51
CA SER A 76 -3.74 -12.68 -12.97
C SER A 76 -3.62 -13.02 -11.48
N HIS A 77 -2.57 -12.55 -10.79
CA HIS A 77 -2.32 -13.01 -9.42
C HIS A 77 -3.27 -12.44 -8.36
N TYR A 78 -4.02 -11.38 -8.69
CA TYR A 78 -5.07 -10.81 -7.82
C TYR A 78 -6.31 -11.73 -7.66
N ASN A 79 -6.47 -12.75 -8.51
CA ASN A 79 -7.54 -13.74 -8.37
C ASN A 79 -7.06 -15.09 -7.83
N ASP A 80 -5.75 -15.26 -7.65
CA ASP A 80 -5.18 -16.45 -7.06
C ASP A 80 -5.27 -16.38 -5.54
N LEU A 81 -5.38 -17.54 -4.88
CA LEU A 81 -5.53 -17.63 -3.43
C LEU A 81 -4.41 -16.88 -2.70
N ASN A 82 -3.20 -16.92 -3.25
CA ASN A 82 -2.04 -16.22 -2.72
C ASN A 82 -2.15 -14.69 -2.85
N GLY A 83 -2.75 -14.15 -3.91
CA GLY A 83 -3.00 -12.71 -4.03
C GLY A 83 -4.04 -12.23 -3.03
N LEU A 84 -5.14 -12.97 -2.90
CA LEU A 84 -6.19 -12.66 -1.93
C LEU A 84 -5.72 -12.69 -0.48
N VAL A 85 -4.81 -13.62 -0.15
CA VAL A 85 -4.20 -13.69 1.20
C VAL A 85 -3.28 -12.49 1.45
N ARG A 86 -2.54 -12.01 0.45
CA ARG A 86 -1.72 -10.79 0.57
C ARG A 86 -2.58 -9.56 0.87
N ASP A 87 -3.64 -9.34 0.07
CA ASP A 87 -4.55 -8.21 0.26
C ASP A 87 -5.21 -8.24 1.64
N TYR A 88 -5.62 -9.44 2.10
CA TYR A 88 -6.19 -9.62 3.44
C TYR A 88 -5.21 -9.24 4.56
N ILE A 89 -3.94 -9.63 4.45
CA ILE A 89 -2.90 -9.31 5.44
C ILE A 89 -2.64 -7.80 5.49
N GLU A 90 -2.63 -7.14 4.32
CA GLU A 90 -2.42 -5.70 4.23
C GLU A 90 -3.59 -4.92 4.86
N LEU A 91 -4.83 -5.36 4.59
CA LEU A 91 -6.04 -4.83 5.23
C LEU A 91 -6.03 -5.03 6.77
N GLU A 92 -5.57 -6.18 7.26
CA GLU A 92 -5.48 -6.45 8.70
C GLU A 92 -4.41 -5.57 9.38
N ARG A 93 -3.28 -5.34 8.71
CA ARG A 93 -2.24 -4.40 9.17
C ARG A 93 -2.78 -2.97 9.26
N MET A 94 -3.42 -2.49 8.19
CA MET A 94 -4.01 -1.15 8.16
C MET A 94 -5.03 -0.96 9.30
N TYR A 95 -5.88 -1.96 9.55
CA TYR A 95 -6.84 -1.92 10.65
C TYR A 95 -6.17 -1.88 12.04
N ILE A 96 -5.12 -2.69 12.24
CA ILE A 96 -4.36 -2.70 13.49
C ILE A 96 -3.69 -1.34 13.72
N ASP A 97 -3.10 -0.75 12.68
CA ASP A 97 -2.41 0.53 12.76
C ASP A 97 -3.40 1.68 12.96
N GLU A 98 -4.57 1.65 12.33
CA GLU A 98 -5.66 2.58 12.59
C GLU A 98 -6.14 2.49 14.05
N MET A 99 -6.30 1.28 14.59
CA MET A 99 -6.70 1.08 15.98
C MET A 99 -5.61 1.52 16.97
N LYS A 100 -4.33 1.34 16.64
CA LYS A 100 -3.20 1.87 17.42
C LYS A 100 -3.15 3.40 17.35
N ALA A 101 -3.36 3.99 16.18
CA ALA A 101 -3.41 5.44 15.99
C ALA A 101 -4.59 6.07 16.74
N LYS A 102 -5.76 5.44 16.74
CA LYS A 102 -6.91 5.87 17.55
C LYS A 102 -6.62 5.80 19.05
N LYS A 103 -5.92 4.76 19.51
CA LYS A 103 -5.50 4.63 20.92
C LYS A 103 -4.46 5.69 21.31
N SER A 104 -3.43 5.92 20.50
CA SER A 104 -2.40 6.93 20.78
C SER A 104 -2.93 8.36 20.64
N ALA A 105 -3.89 8.62 19.74
CA ALA A 105 -4.59 9.90 19.69
C ALA A 105 -5.46 10.14 20.93
N LYS A 106 -6.02 9.08 21.52
CA LYS A 106 -6.78 9.17 22.78
C LYS A 106 -5.86 9.46 23.97
N THR A 107 -4.70 8.79 24.06
CA THR A 107 -3.73 9.05 25.14
C THR A 107 -3.08 10.43 25.00
N ARG A 108 -2.76 10.89 23.79
CA ARG A 108 -2.23 12.26 23.58
C ARG A 108 -3.22 13.36 24.00
N LYS A 109 -4.52 13.17 23.74
CA LYS A 109 -5.57 14.10 24.20
C LYS A 109 -5.77 14.10 25.73
N GLU A 110 -5.30 13.07 26.43
CA GLU A 110 -5.35 12.94 27.89
C GLU A 110 -4.03 13.41 28.56
N GLU A 111 -2.89 13.19 27.90
CA GLU A 111 -1.56 13.67 28.30
C GLU A 111 -1.40 15.19 28.10
N ASP A 112 -1.98 15.78 27.05
CA ASP A 112 -1.93 17.24 26.81
C ASP A 112 -2.52 18.07 27.96
N PRO A 113 -3.75 17.79 28.48
CA PRO A 113 -4.28 18.53 29.63
C PRO A 113 -3.53 18.20 30.93
N ALA A 114 -3.06 16.97 31.11
CA ALA A 114 -2.31 16.57 32.31
C ALA A 114 -0.92 17.24 32.38
N ASN A 115 -0.20 17.29 31.26
CA ASN A 115 1.08 18.01 31.16
C ASN A 115 0.88 19.53 31.26
N SER A 116 -0.19 20.08 30.70
CA SER A 116 -0.52 21.50 30.83
C SER A 116 -0.85 21.89 32.28
N ALA A 117 -1.60 21.06 33.00
CA ALA A 117 -1.89 21.26 34.42
C ALA A 117 -0.64 21.08 35.30
N ALA A 118 0.18 20.07 35.02
CA ALA A 118 1.43 19.84 35.75
C ALA A 118 2.45 20.97 35.55
N ALA A 119 2.55 21.54 34.33
CA ALA A 119 3.39 22.68 34.03
C ALA A 119 2.94 23.95 34.78
N LEU A 120 1.63 24.24 34.82
CA LEU A 120 1.04 25.33 35.61
C LEU A 120 1.33 25.19 37.11
N ILE A 121 1.19 23.98 37.65
CA ILE A 121 1.49 23.70 39.06
C ILE A 121 2.99 23.87 39.33
N ASN A 122 3.86 23.37 38.45
CA ASN A 122 5.31 23.44 38.62
C ASN A 122 5.86 24.87 38.45
N GLU A 123 5.26 25.69 37.58
CA GLU A 123 5.58 27.12 37.46
C GLU A 123 5.10 27.94 38.69
N SER A 124 4.03 27.52 39.36
CA SER A 124 3.52 28.22 40.55
C SER A 124 4.37 27.97 41.82
N LYS A 125 5.06 26.83 41.91
CA LYS A 125 5.90 26.44 43.05
C LYS A 125 7.03 27.45 43.36
N PRO A 126 7.82 27.94 42.38
CA PRO A 126 8.83 28.95 42.66
C PRO A 126 8.22 30.31 43.07
N ARG A 127 7.06 30.70 42.53
CA ARG A 127 6.40 31.97 42.91
C ARG A 127 5.79 31.95 44.32
N ARG A 128 5.35 30.78 44.81
CA ARG A 128 4.90 30.62 46.20
C ARG A 128 6.06 30.57 47.19
N SER A 129 7.20 30.00 46.79
CA SER A 129 8.44 30.00 47.57
C SER A 129 9.04 31.41 47.70
N GLN A 130 8.92 32.26 46.67
CA GLN A 130 9.47 33.61 46.71
C GLN A 130 8.67 34.56 47.63
N ARG A 131 7.34 34.45 47.69
CA ARG A 131 6.51 35.26 48.60
C ARG A 131 6.76 35.01 50.10
N ALA A 132 7.35 33.89 50.47
CA ALA A 132 7.67 33.59 51.87
C ALA A 132 9.01 34.19 52.33
N ASN A 133 9.81 34.78 51.42
CA ASN A 133 11.20 35.19 51.71
C ASN A 133 11.44 36.71 51.67
N TYR A 134 10.40 37.53 51.75
CA TYR A 134 10.55 38.98 51.93
C TYR A 134 9.59 39.56 52.96
N ASP A 135 9.37 38.83 54.06
CA ASP A 135 8.96 39.51 55.28
C ASP A 135 9.60 38.90 56.53
N THR A 136 10.36 39.76 57.22
CA THR A 136 10.75 39.66 58.63
C THR A 136 11.91 38.72 59.01
N GLU A 137 13.14 39.20 58.81
CA GLU A 137 14.20 39.06 59.81
C GLU A 137 14.92 40.40 59.98
N ARG A 138 14.30 41.33 60.71
CA ARG A 138 14.95 42.32 61.57
C ARG A 138 13.90 43.10 62.37
N SER A 139 13.70 42.78 63.64
CA SER A 139 14.06 43.70 64.73
C SER A 139 13.62 43.15 66.08
N SER A 140 14.61 43.03 66.96
CA SER A 140 14.50 42.93 68.40
C SER A 140 13.69 44.09 69.00
N SER A 141 12.79 43.73 69.93
CA SER A 141 12.35 44.44 71.15
C SER A 141 11.75 45.86 71.11
N ASP A 142 10.69 45.99 71.92
CA ASP A 142 10.05 47.15 72.56
C ASP A 142 8.85 47.85 71.89
N GLU A 143 7.67 47.52 72.45
CA GLU A 143 6.65 48.43 73.01
C GLU A 143 6.45 49.81 72.32
N ARG A 144 5.28 49.98 71.65
CA ARG A 144 4.24 50.97 72.01
C ARG A 144 3.13 51.07 70.94
N SER A 145 1.93 50.70 71.37
CA SER A 145 0.65 51.44 71.25
C SER A 145 0.54 52.53 70.17
N SER A 146 -0.40 52.37 69.23
CA SER A 146 -1.57 53.27 69.09
C SER A 146 -2.49 52.87 67.93
N GLU A 147 -3.78 53.01 68.21
CA GLU A 147 -4.98 52.66 67.45
C GLU A 147 -5.14 53.49 66.17
N SER A 148 -5.83 52.96 65.16
CA SER A 148 -7.13 53.49 64.65
C SER A 148 -7.49 53.00 63.24
N GLU A 149 -8.80 52.87 63.08
CA GLU A 149 -9.67 52.26 62.07
C GLU A 149 -9.67 52.94 60.65
N PRO A 150 -10.39 52.36 59.66
CA PRO A 150 -10.25 52.63 58.24
C PRO A 150 -11.24 53.69 57.73
N GLU A 151 -10.82 54.52 56.77
CA GLU A 151 -11.77 55.32 55.99
C GLU A 151 -11.44 55.36 54.49
N SER A 152 -12.44 54.89 53.74
CA SER A 152 -12.66 55.06 52.33
C SER A 152 -13.33 56.41 52.12
N ILE A 153 -12.77 57.30 51.27
CA ILE A 153 -13.56 58.35 50.62
C ILE A 153 -12.96 58.77 49.27
N ALA A 154 -13.89 59.02 48.37
CA ALA A 154 -13.74 59.33 46.96
C ALA A 154 -13.00 60.63 46.65
N SER A 155 -12.45 60.74 45.44
CA SER A 155 -12.60 61.96 44.64
C SER A 155 -12.49 61.73 43.14
N LEU A 156 -13.54 62.22 42.48
CA LEU A 156 -13.82 62.36 41.06
C LEU A 156 -13.03 63.56 40.48
N ALA A 157 -12.54 63.45 39.24
CA ALA A 157 -12.50 64.52 38.22
C ALA A 157 -11.86 63.95 36.92
N SER A 158 -12.64 63.51 35.93
CA SER A 158 -13.25 64.27 34.83
C SER A 158 -12.30 64.59 33.66
N ALA A 159 -12.62 63.89 32.57
CA ALA A 159 -12.22 63.92 31.16
C ALA A 159 -11.63 65.20 30.52
N VAL A 160 -10.64 64.98 29.63
CA VAL A 160 -10.56 65.59 28.29
C VAL A 160 -10.04 64.54 27.28
N PRO A 161 -10.72 64.29 26.14
CA PRO A 161 -10.22 63.43 25.06
C PRO A 161 -9.60 64.28 23.93
N SER A 162 -8.29 64.23 23.78
CA SER A 162 -7.63 64.79 22.59
C SER A 162 -7.41 63.71 21.52
N HIS A 163 -8.26 63.81 20.51
CA HIS A 163 -8.11 63.32 19.15
C HIS A 163 -6.67 63.46 18.64
N VAL A 164 -6.00 62.34 18.39
CA VAL A 164 -4.83 62.30 17.51
C VAL A 164 -5.15 61.31 16.39
N SER A 165 -5.59 61.84 15.26
CA SER A 165 -5.65 61.14 13.99
C SER A 165 -4.22 60.96 13.47
N THR A 166 -3.61 59.82 13.71
CA THR A 166 -2.45 59.37 12.94
C THR A 166 -2.92 58.44 11.83
N SER A 167 -3.21 59.04 10.67
CA SER A 167 -3.02 58.35 9.40
C SER A 167 -1.52 58.15 9.23
N SER A 168 -1.05 56.92 9.43
CA SER A 168 0.31 56.52 9.04
C SER A 168 0.33 55.07 8.58
N ARG A 169 0.10 54.91 7.27
CA ARG A 169 0.88 54.07 6.36
C ARG A 169 1.18 52.65 6.87
N SER A 170 0.44 51.67 6.38
CA SER A 170 0.80 50.25 6.56
C SER A 170 2.26 50.05 6.13
N THR A 171 3.12 49.72 7.09
CA THR A 171 4.48 49.30 6.78
C THR A 171 4.39 48.06 5.87
N PRO A 172 5.20 47.95 4.80
CA PRO A 172 5.25 46.72 4.04
C PRO A 172 5.59 45.61 5.01
N LYS A 173 4.70 44.63 5.17
CA LYS A 173 4.91 43.45 6.02
C LYS A 173 6.28 42.91 5.67
N ARG A 174 7.27 43.08 6.56
CA ARG A 174 8.62 42.53 6.38
C ARG A 174 8.43 41.05 6.12
N SER A 175 8.78 40.58 4.91
CA SER A 175 8.58 39.17 4.57
C SER A 175 9.38 38.33 5.56
N ASN A 176 8.74 37.30 6.09
CA ASN A 176 9.40 36.41 7.03
C ASN A 176 10.40 35.57 6.25
N ALA A 177 11.69 35.92 6.34
CA ALA A 177 12.77 35.29 5.59
C ALA A 177 12.82 33.76 5.74
N PHE A 178 12.36 33.22 6.88
CA PHE A 178 12.21 31.80 7.10
C PHE A 178 11.13 31.17 6.21
N LEU A 179 9.95 31.80 6.10
CA LEU A 179 8.89 31.33 5.21
C LEU A 179 9.31 31.37 3.74
N ASP A 180 10.09 32.37 3.36
CA ASP A 180 10.63 32.48 2.00
C ASP A 180 11.67 31.38 1.72
N GLU A 181 12.52 31.03 2.70
CA GLU A 181 13.45 29.91 2.57
C GLU A 181 12.74 28.56 2.50
N VAL A 182 11.71 28.33 3.34
CA VAL A 182 10.88 27.12 3.28
C VAL A 182 10.23 26.96 1.91
N LYS A 183 9.69 28.04 1.32
CA LYS A 183 9.16 28.02 -0.05
C LYS A 183 10.23 27.69 -1.08
N ARG A 184 11.44 28.24 -0.96
CA ARG A 184 12.56 27.92 -1.86
C ARG A 184 12.97 26.45 -1.76
N GLN A 185 13.00 25.88 -0.56
CA GLN A 185 13.29 24.46 -0.35
C GLN A 185 12.21 23.56 -0.92
N ALA A 186 10.93 23.89 -0.66
CA ALA A 186 9.80 23.17 -1.24
C ALA A 186 9.83 23.19 -2.77
N LYS A 187 10.18 24.33 -3.38
CA LYS A 187 10.34 24.46 -4.83
C LYS A 187 11.45 23.55 -5.37
N ARG A 188 12.64 23.58 -4.77
CA ARG A 188 13.78 22.71 -5.16
C ARG A 188 13.43 21.23 -5.04
N HIS A 189 12.79 20.84 -3.94
CA HIS A 189 12.38 19.46 -3.72
C HIS A 189 11.32 19.01 -4.74
N LYS A 190 10.34 19.88 -5.04
CA LYS A 190 9.35 19.62 -6.08
C LYS A 190 10.01 19.42 -7.45
N GLU A 191 10.94 20.29 -7.83
CA GLU A 191 11.68 20.19 -9.10
C GLU A 191 12.48 18.88 -9.18
N GLN A 192 13.09 18.44 -8.06
CA GLN A 192 13.82 17.17 -8.00
C GLN A 192 12.89 15.96 -8.16
N ILE A 193 11.71 15.97 -7.53
CA ILE A 193 10.70 14.93 -7.71
C ILE A 193 10.25 14.91 -9.17
N GLU A 194 9.92 16.07 -9.73
CA GLU A 194 9.43 16.17 -11.10
C GLU A 194 10.45 15.65 -12.12
N LEU A 195 11.74 15.94 -11.92
CA LEU A 195 12.81 15.39 -12.75
C LEU A 195 12.88 13.86 -12.66
N LYS A 196 12.87 13.31 -11.44
CA LYS A 196 12.87 11.85 -11.23
C LYS A 196 11.63 11.18 -11.81
N THR A 197 10.46 11.83 -11.72
CA THR A 197 9.22 11.31 -12.32
C THR A 197 9.35 11.23 -13.83
N ARG A 198 9.89 12.25 -14.50
CA ARG A 198 10.12 12.23 -15.95
C ARG A 198 11.12 11.15 -16.37
N GLU A 199 12.20 10.97 -15.60
CA GLU A 199 13.18 9.90 -15.86
C GLU A 199 12.55 8.51 -15.74
N LEU A 200 11.73 8.28 -14.71
CA LEU A 200 10.99 7.03 -14.52
C LEU A 200 10.01 6.78 -15.66
N GLU A 201 9.25 7.80 -16.08
CA GLU A 201 8.33 7.71 -17.21
C GLU A 201 9.06 7.37 -18.51
N GLN A 202 10.23 7.98 -18.74
CA GLN A 202 11.06 7.67 -19.91
C GLN A 202 11.55 6.22 -19.89
N HIS A 203 12.03 5.74 -18.75
CA HIS A 203 12.50 4.36 -18.60
C HIS A 203 11.35 3.36 -18.79
N GLN A 204 10.17 3.65 -18.21
CA GLN A 204 8.98 2.84 -18.40
C GLN A 204 8.58 2.76 -19.88
N HIS A 205 8.54 3.90 -20.57
CA HIS A 205 8.20 3.94 -21.99
C HIS A 205 9.21 3.16 -22.85
N GLN A 206 10.49 3.25 -22.52
CA GLN A 206 11.55 2.50 -23.22
C GLN A 206 11.41 0.99 -23.00
N PHE A 207 11.09 0.56 -21.78
CA PHE A 207 10.86 -0.84 -21.47
C PHE A 207 9.62 -1.40 -22.19
N GLU A 208 8.51 -0.66 -22.18
CA GLU A 208 7.28 -1.04 -22.89
C GLU A 208 7.52 -1.15 -24.41
N LYS A 209 8.28 -0.21 -24.97
CA LYS A 209 8.67 -0.25 -26.39
C LYS A 209 9.51 -1.50 -26.71
N GLN A 210 10.52 -1.81 -25.90
CA GLN A 210 11.36 -3.01 -26.10
C GLN A 210 10.53 -4.28 -26.01
N GLN A 211 9.63 -4.37 -25.04
CA GLN A 211 8.74 -5.52 -24.90
C GLN A 211 7.81 -5.68 -26.12
N ALA A 212 7.27 -4.58 -26.64
CA ALA A 212 6.43 -4.61 -27.84
C ALA A 212 7.22 -5.06 -29.08
N GLU A 213 8.44 -4.56 -29.25
CA GLU A 213 9.32 -4.97 -30.35
C GLU A 213 9.72 -6.45 -30.25
N GLU A 214 10.02 -6.94 -29.05
CA GLU A 214 10.34 -8.35 -28.83
C GLU A 214 9.15 -9.26 -29.12
N ARG A 215 7.94 -8.87 -28.68
CA ARG A 215 6.70 -9.58 -29.01
C ARG A 215 6.49 -9.67 -30.52
N LEU A 216 6.65 -8.56 -31.23
CA LEU A 216 6.51 -8.52 -32.69
C LEU A 216 7.52 -9.47 -33.35
N ARG A 217 8.80 -9.42 -32.95
CA ARG A 217 9.82 -10.34 -33.47
C ARG A 217 9.52 -11.80 -33.16
N SER A 218 8.97 -12.09 -31.98
CA SER A 218 8.59 -13.46 -31.60
C SER A 218 7.46 -13.98 -32.48
N GLU A 219 6.48 -13.14 -32.77
CA GLU A 219 5.35 -13.47 -33.62
C GLU A 219 5.79 -13.68 -35.07
N GLU A 220 6.66 -12.82 -35.61
CA GLU A 220 7.27 -13.01 -36.93
C GLU A 220 8.01 -14.35 -37.04
N ARG A 221 8.79 -14.74 -36.01
CA ARG A 221 9.46 -16.06 -35.98
C ARG A 221 8.47 -17.21 -35.98
N ILE A 222 7.39 -17.11 -35.20
CA ILE A 222 6.33 -18.13 -35.16
C ILE A 222 5.65 -18.24 -36.53
N GLN A 223 5.29 -17.11 -37.13
CA GLN A 223 4.66 -17.09 -38.45
C GLN A 223 5.59 -17.65 -39.53
N ALA A 224 6.88 -17.33 -39.50
CA ALA A 224 7.87 -17.90 -40.40
C ALA A 224 8.00 -19.43 -40.22
N GLY A 225 8.06 -19.91 -38.97
CA GLY A 225 8.06 -21.33 -38.65
C GLY A 225 6.81 -22.05 -39.14
N ASN A 226 5.63 -21.46 -38.95
CA ASN A 226 4.36 -22.00 -39.44
C ASN A 226 4.34 -22.09 -40.98
N ARG A 227 4.86 -21.08 -41.69
CA ARG A 227 4.98 -21.12 -43.15
C ARG A 227 5.89 -22.26 -43.61
N GLU A 228 7.04 -22.45 -42.97
CA GLU A 228 7.95 -23.54 -43.31
C GLU A 228 7.31 -24.91 -43.04
N LEU A 229 6.61 -25.08 -41.93
CA LEU A 229 5.90 -26.32 -41.62
C LEU A 229 4.86 -26.66 -42.69
N ILE A 230 4.06 -25.67 -43.11
CA ILE A 230 3.07 -25.86 -44.19
C ILE A 230 3.76 -26.29 -45.48
N LEU A 231 4.89 -25.69 -45.83
CA LEU A 231 5.67 -26.07 -47.02
C LEU A 231 6.23 -27.50 -46.91
N GLN A 232 6.72 -27.90 -45.74
CA GLN A 232 7.18 -29.27 -45.47
C GLN A 232 6.03 -30.27 -45.64
N CYS A 233 4.86 -30.00 -45.06
CA CYS A 233 3.66 -30.82 -45.25
C CYS A 233 3.31 -30.96 -46.74
N ALA A 234 3.26 -29.85 -47.48
CA ALA A 234 2.96 -29.87 -48.91
C ALA A 234 3.97 -30.72 -49.72
N LYS A 235 5.26 -30.66 -49.39
CA LYS A 235 6.30 -31.52 -50.01
C LYS A 235 6.05 -32.99 -49.75
N VAL A 236 5.75 -33.38 -48.51
CA VAL A 236 5.46 -34.78 -48.13
C VAL A 236 4.23 -35.30 -48.86
N PHE A 237 3.14 -34.53 -48.90
CA PHE A 237 1.93 -34.91 -49.61
C PHE A 237 2.14 -35.02 -51.13
N SER A 238 2.89 -34.09 -51.72
CA SER A 238 3.24 -34.13 -53.15
C SER A 238 4.11 -35.34 -53.49
N ALA A 239 5.07 -35.70 -52.63
CA ALA A 239 5.90 -36.89 -52.81
C ALA A 239 5.08 -38.19 -52.68
N ALA A 240 4.14 -38.26 -51.73
CA ALA A 240 3.27 -39.41 -51.54
C ALA A 240 2.32 -39.61 -52.72
N THR A 241 1.72 -38.54 -53.23
CA THR A 241 0.83 -38.57 -54.41
C THR A 241 1.58 -38.90 -55.70
N ALA A 242 2.81 -38.40 -55.88
CA ALA A 242 3.64 -38.78 -57.03
C ALA A 242 4.04 -40.27 -57.03
N ARG A 243 4.24 -40.87 -55.85
CA ARG A 243 4.54 -42.31 -55.72
C ARG A 243 3.33 -43.19 -56.05
N THR A 244 2.12 -42.79 -55.68
CA THR A 244 0.90 -43.56 -55.95
C THR A 244 0.45 -43.49 -57.41
N VAL A 245 0.80 -42.44 -58.14
CA VAL A 245 0.57 -42.36 -59.60
C VAL A 245 1.55 -43.24 -60.37
N LYS A 246 2.83 -43.32 -59.96
CA LYS A 246 3.81 -44.22 -60.57
C LYS A 246 3.51 -45.71 -60.34
N SER A 247 2.85 -46.08 -59.24
CA SER A 247 2.45 -47.47 -58.97
C SER A 247 1.14 -47.90 -59.64
N LYS A 248 0.41 -46.98 -60.28
CA LYS A 248 -0.86 -47.24 -60.98
C LYS A 248 -0.77 -47.27 -62.52
N LEU A 249 0.43 -47.26 -63.10
CA LEU A 249 0.64 -47.54 -64.51
C LEU A 249 1.10 -49.00 -64.70
N PRO A 250 0.20 -49.97 -64.94
CA PRO A 250 0.57 -51.24 -65.52
C PRO A 250 0.69 -51.09 -67.04
N LEU A 251 1.87 -51.48 -67.55
CA LEU A 251 2.13 -52.04 -68.88
C LEU A 251 0.90 -52.16 -69.81
N ARG A 252 0.82 -51.31 -70.85
CA ARG A 252 0.18 -51.67 -72.12
C ARG A 252 0.97 -51.08 -73.29
N TYR A 253 2.18 -51.60 -73.51
CA TYR A 253 2.85 -51.52 -74.82
C TYR A 253 3.88 -52.65 -74.91
N SER A 254 3.40 -53.86 -75.18
CA SER A 254 4.19 -54.92 -75.82
C SER A 254 3.26 -56.00 -76.34
N MET A 255 3.50 -56.43 -77.59
CA MET A 255 2.86 -57.53 -78.32
C MET A 255 1.55 -57.20 -79.06
N ILE A 256 1.66 -56.58 -80.24
CA ILE A 256 1.07 -57.10 -81.48
C ILE A 256 2.01 -56.71 -82.64
N GLU A 257 3.09 -57.47 -82.85
CA GLU A 257 3.68 -57.62 -84.18
C GLU A 257 4.00 -59.10 -84.37
N GLY A 258 3.19 -59.75 -85.19
CA GLY A 258 3.29 -61.16 -85.46
C GLY A 258 2.12 -61.63 -86.30
N VAL A 259 2.41 -61.84 -87.59
CA VAL A 259 1.64 -62.60 -88.57
C VAL A 259 0.55 -61.83 -89.32
N LEU A 260 0.94 -61.17 -90.41
CA LEU A 260 0.13 -61.12 -91.61
C LEU A 260 1.05 -61.23 -92.85
N THR A 261 1.24 -62.46 -93.33
CA THR A 261 1.66 -62.75 -94.71
C THR A 261 0.48 -63.38 -95.43
N PRO A 262 -0.02 -62.77 -96.52
CA PRO A 262 -0.77 -63.51 -97.52
C PRO A 262 0.02 -63.58 -98.84
N LYS A 263 0.23 -64.83 -99.28
CA LYS A 263 0.39 -65.36 -100.64
C LYS A 263 1.38 -64.71 -101.60
#